data_AF-A0A662KTN7-F1
#
_entry.id   AF-A0A662KTN7-F1
#
_cell.length_a   1.000
_cell.length_b   1.000
_cell.length_c   1.000
_cell.angle_alpha   90.00
_cell.angle_beta   90.00
_cell.angle_gamma   90.00
#
_symmetry.space_group_name_H-M   'P 1'
#
loop_
_entity.id
_entity.type
_entity.pdbx_description
1 polymer ?
#
loop_
_entity_poly.entity_id
_entity_poly.type
_entity_poly.pdbx_seq_one_letter_code
_entity_poly.pdbx_strand_id
1 'polypeptide(L)'
;SGHGNPMSWATHPPKDGSVWIGIDVTKFPKFSNDGMYPVCIVGGCHNSQFNVSVLNLLKLKDIKTIYYHSTWSPESWGWWMTRKFGGGSIATIANTGYGYGEPGEDCLEVRGRYMELQFFKSYSEGKDMLGETHASGLAYYMDKFPPMDDRIDCKIVQQWELLGDPSLKIGGY
;
A
#
# COMPACT_ATOMS: atom_id res chain seq x y z
N SER A 1 8.34 -3.34 -4.47
CA SER A 1 7.81 -1.97 -4.37
C SER A 1 8.22 -1.13 -5.57
N GLY A 2 7.49 -0.04 -5.85
CA GLY A 2 7.70 0.87 -6.96
C GLY A 2 6.96 2.20 -6.75
N HIS A 3 6.40 2.75 -7.82
CA HIS A 3 5.62 3.97 -7.83
C HIS A 3 4.12 3.67 -7.82
N GLY A 4 3.33 4.62 -7.30
CA GLY A 4 1.90 4.45 -7.20
C GLY A 4 1.13 5.76 -7.27
N ASN A 5 -0.14 5.63 -7.63
CA ASN A 5 -1.19 6.61 -7.43
C ASN A 5 -2.50 5.86 -7.09
N PRO A 6 -3.62 6.54 -6.84
CA PRO A 6 -4.86 5.86 -6.49
C PRO A 6 -5.41 4.89 -7.55
N MET A 7 -5.00 5.00 -8.81
CA MET A 7 -5.44 4.15 -9.92
C MET A 7 -4.42 3.08 -10.35
N SER A 8 -3.14 3.22 -10.00
CA SER A 8 -2.11 2.32 -10.53
C SER A 8 -0.92 2.13 -9.61
N TRP A 9 -0.25 1.01 -9.80
CA TRP A 9 1.06 0.70 -9.24
C TRP A 9 1.97 0.19 -10.35
N ALA A 10 3.22 0.66 -10.38
CA ALA A 10 4.20 0.25 -11.37
C ALA A 10 5.63 0.27 -10.84
N THR A 11 6.49 -0.54 -11.44
CA THR A 11 7.92 -0.62 -11.12
C THR A 11 8.74 -0.85 -12.39
N HIS A 12 10.06 -0.83 -12.24
CA HIS A 12 11.01 -1.20 -13.26
C HIS A 12 11.47 -2.66 -13.09
N PRO A 13 11.69 -3.41 -14.19
CA PRO A 13 12.39 -4.68 -14.15
C PRO A 13 13.83 -4.53 -13.59
N PRO A 14 14.41 -5.59 -13.01
CA PRO A 14 15.79 -5.57 -12.57
C PRO A 14 16.73 -5.21 -13.73
N LYS A 15 17.63 -4.25 -13.50
CA LYS A 15 18.63 -3.76 -14.46
C LYS A 15 18.07 -3.06 -15.70
N ASP A 16 16.78 -2.75 -15.75
CA ASP A 16 16.17 -1.97 -16.84
C ASP A 16 15.22 -0.90 -16.29
N GLY A 17 15.79 0.28 -15.99
CA GLY A 17 15.04 1.44 -15.54
C GLY A 17 14.26 2.17 -16.64
N SER A 18 14.35 1.74 -17.90
CA SER A 18 13.63 2.38 -19.01
C SER A 18 12.24 1.80 -19.23
N VAL A 19 12.03 0.54 -18.82
CA VAL A 19 10.77 -0.19 -18.98
C VAL A 19 9.93 -0.06 -17.71
N TRP A 20 8.64 0.22 -17.88
CA TRP A 20 7.66 0.20 -16.81
C TRP A 20 6.78 -1.05 -16.91
N ILE A 21 6.64 -1.75 -15.79
CA ILE A 21 5.68 -2.84 -15.61
C ILE A 21 4.71 -2.48 -14.49
N GLY A 22 3.41 -2.65 -14.71
CA GLY A 22 2.42 -2.18 -13.74
C GLY A 22 1.01 -2.70 -13.94
N ILE A 23 0.22 -2.49 -12.89
CA ILE A 23 -1.18 -2.89 -12.78
C ILE A 23 -1.99 -1.66 -12.41
N ASP A 24 -3.04 -1.40 -13.17
CA ASP A 24 -4.01 -0.35 -12.88
C ASP A 24 -5.38 -0.94 -12.57
N VAL A 25 -6.27 -0.10 -12.04
CA VAL A 25 -7.61 -0.49 -11.58
C VAL A 25 -8.46 -1.18 -12.65
N THR A 26 -8.21 -0.93 -13.94
CA THR A 26 -8.95 -1.58 -15.04
C THR A 26 -8.58 -3.04 -15.25
N LYS A 27 -7.44 -3.48 -14.67
CA LYS A 27 -6.96 -4.87 -14.79
C LYS A 27 -7.52 -5.79 -13.70
N PHE A 28 -7.91 -5.27 -12.54
CA PHE A 28 -8.40 -6.10 -11.42
C PHE A 28 -9.61 -6.98 -11.74
N PRO A 29 -10.58 -6.57 -12.58
CA PRO A 29 -11.65 -7.47 -13.01
C PRO A 29 -11.15 -8.78 -13.66
N LYS A 30 -9.94 -8.78 -14.23
CA LYS A 30 -9.32 -9.94 -14.90
C LYS A 30 -8.57 -10.87 -13.95
N PHE A 31 -8.48 -10.54 -12.66
CA PHE A 31 -7.81 -11.39 -11.68
C PHE A 31 -8.61 -12.68 -11.45
N SER A 32 -7.91 -13.81 -11.45
CA SER A 32 -8.48 -15.17 -11.46
C SER A 32 -7.86 -16.09 -10.42
N ASN A 33 -7.25 -15.55 -9.36
CA ASN A 33 -6.65 -16.30 -8.25
C ASN A 33 -7.71 -16.71 -7.21
N ASP A 34 -8.79 -17.34 -7.66
CA ASP A 34 -9.88 -17.76 -6.78
C ASP A 34 -9.41 -18.80 -5.74
N GLY A 35 -9.84 -18.63 -4.49
CA GLY A 35 -9.37 -19.45 -3.36
C GLY A 35 -7.89 -19.27 -2.97
N MET A 36 -7.15 -18.38 -3.63
CA MET A 36 -5.71 -18.17 -3.43
C MET A 36 -5.42 -16.68 -3.16
N TYR A 37 -5.99 -16.16 -2.07
CA TYR A 37 -5.97 -14.73 -1.77
C TYR A 37 -4.78 -14.37 -0.85
N PRO A 38 -3.78 -13.61 -1.33
CA PRO A 38 -2.64 -13.18 -0.51
C PRO A 38 -3.02 -12.04 0.44
N VAL A 39 -2.25 -11.89 1.52
CA VAL A 39 -2.07 -10.59 2.19
C VAL A 39 -1.04 -9.81 1.38
N CYS A 40 -1.44 -8.68 0.80
CA CYS A 40 -0.62 -7.92 -0.14
C CYS A 40 0.03 -6.70 0.53
N ILE A 41 1.36 -6.64 0.58
CA ILE A 41 2.11 -5.47 1.06
C ILE A 41 2.59 -4.66 -0.15
N VAL A 42 2.15 -3.40 -0.25
CA VAL A 42 2.33 -2.58 -1.45
C VAL A 42 3.10 -1.31 -1.13
N GLY A 43 4.38 -1.35 -1.46
CA GLY A 43 5.20 -0.15 -1.44
C GLY A 43 4.95 0.70 -2.69
N GLY A 44 4.31 1.85 -2.51
CA GLY A 44 4.05 2.86 -3.52
C GLY A 44 3.29 4.04 -2.92
N CYS A 45 3.14 5.13 -3.65
CA CYS A 45 2.41 6.31 -3.16
C CYS A 45 0.89 6.15 -3.39
N HIS A 46 0.08 6.58 -2.44
CA HIS A 46 -1.38 6.77 -2.57
C HIS A 46 -2.18 5.53 -3.01
N ASN A 47 -1.60 4.32 -3.00
CA ASN A 47 -2.29 3.13 -3.47
C ASN A 47 -3.53 2.79 -2.61
N SER A 48 -3.50 3.14 -1.32
CA SER A 48 -4.66 3.02 -0.42
C SER A 48 -5.33 4.37 -0.15
N GLN A 49 -5.17 5.39 -1.00
CA GLN A 49 -5.86 6.66 -0.83
C GLN A 49 -7.38 6.49 -0.98
N PHE A 50 -8.07 6.20 0.13
CA PHE A 50 -9.48 5.80 0.15
C PHE A 50 -10.47 6.95 -0.04
N ASN A 51 -10.00 8.21 -0.04
CA ASN A 51 -10.84 9.40 -0.28
C ASN A 51 -10.90 9.84 -1.76
N VAL A 52 -10.88 8.87 -2.69
CA VAL A 52 -11.02 9.09 -4.14
C VAL A 52 -12.42 8.74 -4.62
N SER A 53 -12.85 9.35 -5.75
CA SER A 53 -14.17 9.08 -6.34
C SER A 53 -14.26 9.65 -7.76
N VAL A 54 -14.99 8.99 -8.66
CA VAL A 54 -15.36 9.57 -9.97
C VAL A 54 -16.05 10.93 -9.82
N LEU A 55 -16.80 11.13 -8.72
CA LEU A 55 -17.49 12.39 -8.43
C LEU A 55 -16.53 13.57 -8.23
N ASN A 56 -15.23 13.31 -7.97
CA ASN A 56 -14.25 14.38 -7.93
C ASN A 56 -14.18 15.14 -9.26
N LEU A 57 -14.48 14.52 -10.41
CA LEU A 57 -14.54 15.20 -11.72
C LEU A 57 -15.57 16.33 -11.79
N LEU A 58 -16.54 16.38 -10.88
CA LEU A 58 -17.51 17.48 -10.78
C LEU A 58 -16.89 18.77 -10.21
N LYS A 59 -15.71 18.70 -9.57
CA LYS A 59 -14.98 19.84 -9.02
C LYS A 59 -14.18 20.53 -10.13
N LEU A 60 -14.89 21.20 -11.04
CA LEU A 60 -14.32 21.79 -12.27
C LEU A 60 -13.13 22.75 -12.02
N LYS A 61 -13.12 23.47 -10.88
CA LYS A 61 -12.01 24.38 -10.51
C LYS A 61 -10.68 23.63 -10.31
N ASP A 62 -10.75 22.39 -9.84
CA ASP A 62 -9.59 21.56 -9.48
C ASP A 62 -9.35 20.42 -10.48
N ILE A 63 -10.05 20.43 -11.62
CA ILE A 63 -10.10 19.29 -12.55
C ILE A 63 -8.72 18.83 -13.03
N LYS A 64 -7.80 19.77 -13.26
CA LYS A 64 -6.41 19.47 -13.66
C LYS A 64 -5.68 18.70 -12.57
N THR A 65 -5.78 19.16 -11.33
CA THR A 65 -5.19 18.52 -10.15
C THR A 65 -5.78 17.14 -9.90
N ILE A 66 -7.10 17.02 -10.01
CA ILE A 66 -7.82 15.75 -9.85
C ILE A 66 -7.36 14.73 -10.87
N TYR A 67 -7.29 15.13 -12.15
CA TYR A 67 -6.85 14.26 -13.23
C TYR A 67 -5.39 13.84 -13.05
N TYR A 68 -4.50 14.81 -12.77
CA TYR A 68 -3.07 14.57 -12.58
C TYR A 68 -2.78 13.62 -11.42
N HIS A 69 -3.42 13.81 -10.27
CA HIS A 69 -3.25 12.95 -9.10
C HIS A 69 -4.12 11.70 -9.12
N SER A 70 -4.89 11.45 -10.19
CA SER A 70 -5.74 10.27 -10.33
C SER A 70 -6.76 10.11 -9.19
N THR A 71 -7.14 11.21 -8.53
CA THR A 71 -8.12 11.19 -7.42
C THR A 71 -9.56 11.00 -7.90
N TRP A 72 -9.76 10.93 -9.21
CA TRP A 72 -11.01 10.55 -9.84
C TRP A 72 -11.20 9.03 -9.96
N SER A 73 -10.25 8.21 -9.49
CA SER A 73 -10.43 6.75 -9.41
C SER A 73 -11.77 6.42 -8.76
N PRO A 74 -12.55 5.44 -9.26
CA PRO A 74 -13.78 5.02 -8.59
C PRO A 74 -13.56 4.62 -7.14
N GLU A 75 -12.46 3.92 -6.88
CA GLU A 75 -11.99 3.46 -5.57
C GLU A 75 -10.46 3.37 -5.59
N SER A 76 -9.80 3.30 -4.43
CA SER A 76 -8.35 3.20 -4.37
C SER A 76 -7.83 1.86 -4.92
N TRP A 77 -6.62 1.85 -5.48
CA TRP A 77 -5.95 0.67 -6.00
C TRP A 77 -5.93 -0.49 -4.98
N GLY A 78 -5.63 -0.18 -3.72
CA GLY A 78 -5.60 -1.15 -2.63
C GLY A 78 -6.98 -1.68 -2.26
N TRP A 79 -8.01 -0.84 -2.35
CA TRP A 79 -9.38 -1.30 -2.14
C TRP A 79 -9.85 -2.21 -3.25
N TRP A 80 -9.59 -1.88 -4.52
CA TRP A 80 -9.90 -2.75 -5.66
C TRP A 80 -9.29 -4.15 -5.54
N MET A 81 -8.04 -4.24 -5.07
CA MET A 81 -7.39 -5.51 -4.76
C MET A 81 -8.12 -6.28 -3.67
N THR A 82 -8.49 -5.60 -2.58
CA THR A 82 -9.10 -6.20 -1.38
C THR A 82 -10.53 -6.66 -1.62
N ARG A 83 -11.33 -5.90 -2.39
CA ARG A 83 -12.76 -6.17 -2.57
C ARG A 83 -13.11 -7.12 -3.72
N LYS A 84 -12.12 -7.59 -4.49
CA LYS A 84 -12.36 -8.33 -5.74
C LYS A 84 -12.98 -9.69 -5.43
N PHE A 85 -14.23 -9.90 -5.82
CA PHE A 85 -14.85 -11.22 -5.75
C PHE A 85 -14.14 -12.23 -6.65
N GLY A 86 -13.81 -13.41 -6.13
CA GLY A 86 -13.17 -14.49 -6.89
C GLY A 86 -11.73 -14.20 -7.35
N GLY A 87 -11.02 -13.29 -6.68
CA GLY A 87 -9.62 -12.97 -6.98
C GLY A 87 -9.09 -11.85 -6.09
N GLY A 88 -7.97 -11.23 -6.46
CA GLY A 88 -7.42 -10.09 -5.70
C GLY A 88 -6.64 -10.54 -4.47
N SER A 89 -6.81 -9.83 -3.35
CA SER A 89 -6.13 -10.08 -2.07
C SER A 89 -7.17 -10.20 -0.95
N ILE A 90 -6.87 -10.97 0.10
CA ILE A 90 -7.73 -11.03 1.29
C ILE A 90 -7.55 -9.78 2.17
N ALA A 91 -6.40 -9.14 2.07
CA ALA A 91 -6.10 -7.84 2.64
C ALA A 91 -4.98 -7.16 1.86
N THR A 92 -4.99 -5.82 1.81
CA THR A 92 -3.93 -5.01 1.24
C THR A 92 -3.44 -3.97 2.24
N ILE A 93 -2.13 -3.89 2.45
CA ILE A 93 -1.47 -2.85 3.23
C ILE A 93 -0.71 -1.93 2.29
N ALA A 94 -1.02 -0.64 2.30
CA ALA A 94 -0.36 0.35 1.43
C ALA A 94 -0.47 1.78 1.96
N ASN A 95 0.26 2.72 1.35
CA ASN A 95 0.19 4.13 1.72
C ASN A 95 -1.12 4.79 1.26
N THR A 96 -1.76 5.56 2.14
CA THR A 96 -2.87 6.48 1.82
C THR A 96 -2.39 7.81 1.24
N GLY A 97 -1.10 8.12 1.41
CA GLY A 97 -0.47 9.36 0.97
C GLY A 97 0.86 9.13 0.23
N TYR A 98 1.69 10.17 0.17
CA TYR A 98 3.03 10.11 -0.42
C TYR A 98 3.94 9.15 0.37
N GLY A 99 4.31 8.03 -0.25
CA GLY A 99 5.22 7.04 0.32
C GLY A 99 6.67 7.51 0.23
N TYR A 100 7.32 7.66 1.38
CA TYR A 100 8.73 8.04 1.45
C TYR A 100 9.61 6.80 1.33
N GLY A 101 10.70 6.91 0.57
CA GLY A 101 11.72 5.89 0.47
C GLY A 101 13.09 6.55 0.34
N GLU A 102 14.12 5.82 0.76
CA GLU A 102 15.52 6.22 0.59
C GLU A 102 16.14 5.31 -0.49
N PRO A 103 16.75 5.84 -1.56
CA PRO A 103 17.49 5.04 -2.51
C PRO A 103 18.89 4.68 -1.98
N GLY A 104 19.55 3.73 -2.63
CA GLY A 104 20.95 3.40 -2.32
C GLY A 104 21.11 2.39 -1.17
N GLU A 105 22.20 2.51 -0.43
CA GLU A 105 22.61 1.52 0.59
C GLU A 105 21.63 1.47 1.78
N ASP A 106 21.07 2.62 2.15
CA ASP A 106 20.10 2.75 3.26
C ASP A 106 18.67 2.34 2.88
N CYS A 107 18.47 1.85 1.64
CA CYS A 107 17.15 1.54 1.10
C CYS A 107 16.35 0.60 1.99
N LEU A 108 16.97 -0.36 2.69
CA LEU A 108 16.26 -1.29 3.57
C LEU A 108 16.23 -0.85 5.03
N GLU A 109 16.93 0.22 5.40
CA GLU A 109 17.20 0.58 6.78
C GLU A 109 16.30 1.70 7.31
N VAL A 110 15.73 2.51 6.43
CA VAL A 110 14.91 3.68 6.76
C VAL A 110 13.61 3.77 5.95
N ARG A 111 12.72 4.68 6.37
CA ARG A 111 11.52 5.11 5.64
C ARG A 111 10.57 3.96 5.27
N GLY A 112 9.81 4.11 4.18
CA GLY A 112 8.74 3.19 3.80
C GLY A 112 9.21 1.77 3.51
N ARG A 113 10.44 1.59 3.02
CA ARG A 113 11.04 0.26 2.82
C ARG A 113 11.27 -0.48 4.12
N TYR A 114 11.84 0.20 5.12
CA TYR A 114 12.00 -0.38 6.45
C TYR A 114 10.64 -0.67 7.09
N MET A 115 9.63 0.21 6.90
CA MET A 115 8.26 -0.04 7.33
C MET A 115 7.65 -1.30 6.71
N GLU A 116 7.81 -1.50 5.39
CA GLU A 116 7.34 -2.71 4.69
C GLU A 116 7.93 -3.99 5.32
N LEU A 117 9.21 -3.97 5.70
CA LEU A 117 9.88 -5.10 6.34
C LEU A 117 9.34 -5.43 7.73
N GLN A 118 8.82 -4.44 8.47
CA GLN A 118 8.35 -4.66 9.84
C GLN A 118 7.15 -5.62 9.91
N PHE A 119 6.31 -5.63 8.88
CA PHE A 119 5.23 -6.62 8.78
C PHE A 119 5.78 -8.05 8.75
N PHE A 120 6.78 -8.30 7.89
CA PHE A 120 7.40 -9.63 7.76
C PHE A 120 8.17 -10.03 9.02
N LYS A 121 8.87 -9.09 9.65
CA LYS A 121 9.50 -9.30 10.96
C LYS A 121 8.46 -9.73 12.00
N SER A 122 7.38 -8.96 12.14
CA SER A 122 6.29 -9.27 13.07
C SER A 122 5.69 -10.65 12.85
N TYR A 123 5.46 -11.03 11.59
CA TYR A 123 4.96 -12.36 11.25
C TYR A 123 5.96 -13.47 11.59
N SER A 124 7.26 -13.24 11.31
CA SER A 124 8.33 -14.20 11.62
C SER A 124 8.49 -14.48 13.12
N GLU A 125 8.05 -13.55 13.97
CA GLU A 125 8.04 -13.68 15.43
C GLU A 125 6.78 -14.39 15.96
N GLY A 126 5.95 -14.95 15.06
CA GLY A 126 4.80 -15.78 15.42
C GLY A 126 3.49 -15.02 15.60
N LYS A 127 3.44 -13.72 15.29
CA LYS A 127 2.19 -12.95 15.29
C LYS A 127 1.42 -13.24 14.00
N ASP A 128 0.40 -14.07 14.10
CA ASP A 128 -0.37 -14.58 12.96
C ASP A 128 -1.75 -13.91 12.80
N MET A 129 -2.24 -13.17 13.79
CA MET A 129 -3.43 -12.34 13.64
C MET A 129 -3.08 -11.07 12.85
N LEU A 130 -3.70 -10.86 11.68
CA LEU A 130 -3.33 -9.82 10.72
C LEU A 130 -3.25 -8.41 11.33
N GLY A 131 -4.24 -8.05 12.14
CA GLY A 131 -4.25 -6.76 12.84
C GLY A 131 -3.14 -6.65 13.88
N GLU A 132 -2.82 -7.74 14.59
CA GLU A 132 -1.70 -7.79 15.54
C GLU A 132 -0.37 -7.69 14.81
N THR A 133 -0.20 -8.41 13.70
CA THR A 133 1.00 -8.37 12.85
C THR A 133 1.25 -6.97 12.31
N HIS A 134 0.20 -6.31 11.80
CA HIS A 134 0.27 -4.93 11.29
C HIS A 134 0.58 -3.93 12.40
N ALA A 135 -0.14 -3.97 13.53
CA ALA A 135 0.06 -3.07 14.65
C ALA A 135 1.47 -3.22 15.27
N SER A 136 1.96 -4.45 15.38
CA SER A 136 3.32 -4.71 15.88
C SER A 136 4.38 -4.18 14.92
N GLY A 137 4.18 -4.30 13.62
CA GLY A 137 5.06 -3.71 12.63
C GLY A 137 5.16 -2.18 12.75
N LEU A 138 4.03 -1.50 12.96
CA LEU A 138 4.00 -0.06 13.24
C LEU A 138 4.75 0.28 14.54
N ALA A 139 4.55 -0.51 15.60
CA ALA A 139 5.23 -0.32 16.87
C ALA A 139 6.76 -0.45 16.73
N TYR A 140 7.24 -1.44 15.97
CA TYR A 140 8.68 -1.63 15.71
C TYR A 140 9.29 -0.49 14.93
N TYR A 141 8.53 0.09 13.98
CA TYR A 141 8.98 1.27 13.28
C TYR A 141 9.12 2.46 14.24
N MET A 142 8.10 2.71 15.07
CA MET A 142 8.09 3.83 16.02
C MET A 142 9.16 3.69 17.12
N ASP A 143 9.54 2.47 17.48
CA ASP A 143 10.62 2.21 18.43
C ASP A 143 11.99 2.59 17.85
N LYS A 144 12.24 2.26 16.57
CA LYS A 144 13.49 2.66 15.87
C LYS A 144 13.49 4.14 15.48
N PHE A 145 12.34 4.66 15.08
CA PHE A 145 12.15 6.04 14.60
C PHE A 145 11.03 6.73 15.39
N PRO A 146 11.36 7.37 16.53
CA PRO A 146 10.36 8.05 17.34
C PRO A 146 9.61 9.09 16.49
N PRO A 147 8.28 8.95 16.33
CA PRO A 147 7.52 9.74 15.35
C PRO A 147 7.46 11.24 15.68
N MET A 148 7.78 11.64 16.91
CA MET A 148 7.79 13.05 17.30
C MET A 148 9.11 13.76 16.96
N ASP A 149 10.17 13.01 16.61
CA ASP A 149 11.49 13.57 16.29
C ASP A 149 11.58 13.98 14.82
N ASP A 150 10.96 13.21 13.91
CA ASP A 150 10.84 13.54 12.49
C ASP A 150 9.38 13.40 12.00
N ARG A 151 8.86 14.50 11.45
CA ARG A 151 7.50 14.58 10.89
C ARG A 151 7.28 13.64 9.71
N ILE A 152 8.33 13.26 8.99
CA ILE A 152 8.25 12.26 7.91
C ILE A 152 7.93 10.89 8.49
N ASP A 153 8.58 10.50 9.59
CA ASP A 153 8.35 9.21 10.24
C ASP A 153 6.96 9.13 10.88
N CYS A 154 6.49 10.22 11.51
CA CYS A 154 5.09 10.37 11.93
C CYS A 154 4.13 10.09 10.76
N LYS A 155 4.38 10.74 9.62
CA LYS A 155 3.53 10.61 8.43
C LYS A 155 3.54 9.18 7.87
N ILE A 156 4.69 8.50 7.86
CA ILE A 156 4.81 7.12 7.39
C ILE A 156 3.90 6.19 8.20
N VAL A 157 3.93 6.31 9.53
CA VAL A 157 3.07 5.51 10.42
C VAL A 157 1.59 5.81 10.17
N GLN A 158 1.22 7.10 10.09
CA GLN A 158 -0.18 7.53 9.93
C GLN A 158 -0.82 7.13 8.60
N GLN A 159 -0.01 6.89 7.56
CA GLN A 159 -0.54 6.61 6.22
C GLN A 159 -0.45 5.13 5.83
N TRP A 160 0.15 4.27 6.67
CA TRP A 160 0.36 2.85 6.38
C TRP A 160 -0.88 2.02 6.74
N GLU A 161 -1.87 2.06 5.87
CA GLU A 161 -3.22 1.58 6.13
C GLU A 161 -3.40 0.09 5.80
N LEU A 162 -4.12 -0.63 6.66
CA LEU A 162 -4.58 -1.99 6.44
C LEU A 162 -6.02 -1.98 5.91
N LEU A 163 -6.21 -2.35 4.66
CA LEU A 163 -7.53 -2.60 4.08
C LEU A 163 -7.81 -4.11 4.11
N GLY A 164 -8.76 -4.54 4.94
CA GLY A 164 -9.11 -5.95 5.12
C GLY A 164 -9.68 -6.21 6.52
N ASP A 165 -9.93 -7.47 6.85
CA ASP A 165 -10.35 -7.87 8.20
C ASP A 165 -9.14 -8.03 9.13
N PRO A 166 -8.94 -7.15 10.13
CA PRO A 166 -7.80 -7.27 11.05
C PRO A 166 -7.89 -8.51 11.96
N SER A 167 -9.06 -9.16 12.06
CA SER A 167 -9.23 -10.42 12.81
C SER A 167 -8.88 -11.67 11.99
N LEU A 168 -8.41 -11.51 10.75
CA LEU A 168 -7.92 -12.63 9.94
C LEU A 168 -6.68 -13.28 10.57
N LYS A 169 -6.69 -14.61 10.72
CA LYS A 169 -5.48 -15.39 11.03
C LYS A 169 -4.74 -15.74 9.74
N ILE A 170 -3.54 -15.19 9.57
CA ILE A 170 -2.63 -15.45 8.45
C ILE A 170 -2.23 -16.93 8.48
N GLY A 171 -2.41 -17.63 7.36
CA GLY A 171 -2.19 -19.08 7.27
C GLY A 171 -3.43 -19.93 7.63
N GLY A 172 -4.51 -19.30 8.09
CA GLY A 172 -5.77 -19.98 8.40
C GLY A 172 -5.89 -20.44 9.86
N TYR A 173 -7.08 -20.96 10.20
CA TYR A 173 -7.41 -21.48 11.53
C TYR A 173 -6.86 -22.87 11.77
#